data_AF-A0A2D7NJ53-F1
#
_entry.id   AF-A0A2D7NJ53-F1
#
_cell.length_a   1.000
_cell.length_b   1.000
_cell.length_c   1.000
_cell.angle_alpha   90.00
_cell.angle_beta   90.00
_cell.angle_gamma   90.00
#
_symmetry.space_group_name_H-M   'P 1'
#
loop_
_entity.id
_entity.type
_entity.pdbx_description
1 polymer ?
#
loop_
_entity_poly.entity_id
_entity_poly.type
_entity_poly.pdbx_seq_one_letter_code
_entity_poly.pdbx_strand_id
1 'polypeptide(L)'
;MTGTNEHCPIPSDEVIGRYFLEHRAKLIDIAAFLDRVERAGGDPDDFRLQAMQKAIAQLGISGADRARRVQEVFSDPTDQPIETAPMKGALGAFNPQDPS
;
A
#
# COMPACT_ATOMS: atom_id res chain seq x y z
N MET A 1 20.48 1.56 29.88
CA MET A 1 19.15 2.00 29.44
C MET A 1 18.51 0.84 28.70
N THR A 2 17.71 0.02 29.39
CA THR A 2 16.98 -1.09 28.78
C THR A 2 15.82 -0.51 27.98
N GLY A 3 15.90 -0.58 26.65
CA GLY A 3 14.77 -0.22 25.77
C GLY A 3 13.57 -1.07 26.12
N THR A 4 12.46 -0.42 26.45
CA THR A 4 11.17 -1.08 26.64
C THR A 4 10.80 -1.75 25.33
N ASN A 5 10.70 -3.09 25.37
CA ASN A 5 10.20 -3.89 24.27
C ASN A 5 8.70 -3.60 24.17
N GLU A 6 8.31 -2.55 23.44
CA GLU A 6 6.92 -2.17 23.23
C GLU A 6 6.22 -3.24 22.37
N HIS A 7 5.67 -4.23 23.05
CA HIS A 7 4.80 -5.22 22.44
C HIS A 7 3.37 -4.68 22.36
N CYS A 8 2.63 -5.10 21.33
CA CYS A 8 1.20 -4.86 21.27
C CYS A 8 0.56 -5.36 22.59
N PRO A 9 -0.28 -4.56 23.26
CA PRO A 9 -0.89 -4.96 24.54
C PRO A 9 -1.91 -6.09 24.37
N ILE A 10 -2.27 -6.45 23.13
CA ILE A 10 -3.22 -7.50 22.80
C ILE A 10 -2.45 -8.77 22.40
N PRO A 11 -2.79 -9.95 22.94
CA PRO A 11 -2.23 -11.23 22.52
C PRO A 11 -2.37 -11.49 21.01
N SER A 12 -1.42 -12.22 20.44
CA SER A 12 -1.36 -12.43 18.98
C SER A 12 -2.56 -13.20 18.42
N ASP A 13 -3.08 -14.18 19.14
CA ASP A 13 -4.28 -14.94 18.79
C ASP A 13 -5.54 -14.07 18.78
N GLU A 14 -5.65 -13.14 19.73
CA GLU A 14 -6.74 -12.18 19.76
C GLU A 14 -6.65 -11.15 18.61
N VAL A 15 -5.45 -10.64 18.31
CA VAL A 15 -5.24 -9.78 17.13
C VAL A 15 -5.63 -10.53 15.85
N ILE A 16 -5.18 -11.77 15.69
CA ILE A 16 -5.54 -12.60 14.53
C ILE A 16 -7.06 -12.81 14.48
N GLY A 17 -7.68 -13.23 15.58
CA GLY A 17 -9.12 -13.51 15.65
C GLY A 17 -9.98 -12.31 15.28
N ARG A 18 -9.60 -11.10 15.72
CA ARG A 18 -10.32 -9.85 15.42
C ARG A 18 -10.31 -9.49 13.93
N TYR A 19 -9.19 -9.73 13.24
CA TYR A 19 -8.93 -9.12 11.94
C TYR A 19 -8.84 -10.10 10.78
N PHE A 20 -8.62 -11.39 11.03
CA PHE A 20 -8.28 -12.37 9.98
C PHE A 20 -9.31 -12.45 8.85
N LEU A 21 -10.61 -12.55 9.17
CA LEU A 21 -11.64 -12.71 8.14
C LEU A 21 -11.76 -11.49 7.22
N GLU A 22 -11.68 -10.29 7.78
CA GLU A 22 -11.70 -9.05 7.00
C GLU A 22 -10.48 -8.94 6.08
N HIS A 23 -9.29 -9.24 6.60
CA HIS A 23 -8.06 -9.18 5.80
C HIS A 23 -8.02 -10.27 4.73
N ARG A 24 -8.55 -11.46 5.02
CA ARG A 24 -8.74 -12.52 4.02
C ARG A 24 -9.66 -12.05 2.89
N ALA A 25 -10.77 -11.38 3.20
CA ALA A 25 -11.67 -10.84 2.19
C ALA A 25 -10.96 -9.79 1.31
N LYS A 26 -10.20 -8.87 1.92
CA LYS A 26 -9.39 -7.87 1.21
C LYS A 26 -8.37 -8.50 0.26
N LEU A 27 -7.69 -9.57 0.69
CA LEU A 27 -6.73 -10.29 -0.15
C LEU A 27 -7.41 -10.92 -1.37
N ILE A 28 -8.59 -11.53 -1.20
CA ILE A 28 -9.37 -12.11 -2.30
C ILE A 28 -9.83 -11.02 -3.27
N ASP A 29 -10.26 -9.86 -2.75
CA ASP A 29 -10.70 -8.75 -3.58
C ASP A 29 -9.55 -8.17 -4.42
N ILE A 30 -8.37 -7.99 -3.81
CA ILE A 30 -7.15 -7.58 -4.52
C ILE A 30 -6.79 -8.60 -5.62
N ALA A 31 -6.81 -9.90 -5.32
CA ALA A 31 -6.53 -10.93 -6.31
C ALA A 31 -7.53 -10.88 -7.48
N ALA A 32 -8.82 -10.77 -7.19
CA ALA A 32 -9.85 -10.67 -8.21
C ALA A 32 -9.74 -9.37 -9.04
N PHE A 33 -9.27 -8.26 -8.45
CA PHE A 33 -8.95 -7.05 -9.19
C PHE A 33 -7.82 -7.29 -10.20
N LEU A 34 -6.70 -7.90 -9.77
CA LEU A 34 -5.56 -8.21 -10.63
C LEU A 34 -5.97 -9.14 -11.80
N ASP A 35 -6.75 -10.18 -11.52
CA ASP A 35 -7.28 -11.09 -12.55
C ASP A 35 -8.15 -10.36 -13.59
N ARG A 36 -8.92 -9.36 -13.16
CA ARG A 36 -9.77 -8.56 -14.07
C ARG A 36 -8.93 -7.63 -14.93
N VAL A 37 -7.88 -7.02 -14.38
CA VAL A 37 -6.95 -6.18 -15.14
C VAL A 37 -6.24 -6.99 -16.22
N GLU A 38 -5.73 -8.18 -15.87
CA GLU A 38 -5.08 -9.08 -16.82
C GLU A 38 -6.05 -9.50 -17.94
N ARG A 39 -7.28 -9.91 -17.59
CA ARG A 39 -8.31 -10.28 -18.56
C ARG A 39 -8.73 -9.13 -19.48
N ALA A 40 -8.63 -7.89 -19.02
CA ALA A 40 -8.93 -6.71 -19.81
C ALA A 40 -7.81 -6.33 -20.80
N GLY A 41 -6.74 -7.12 -20.87
CA GLY A 41 -5.58 -6.87 -21.73
C GLY A 41 -4.43 -6.17 -21.02
N GLY A 42 -4.68 -5.57 -19.84
CA GLY A 42 -3.71 -4.91 -18.98
C GLY A 42 -2.96 -3.74 -19.62
N ASP A 43 -2.68 -2.69 -18.85
CA ASP A 43 -1.61 -1.75 -19.19
C ASP A 43 -0.45 -1.98 -18.22
N PRO A 44 0.65 -2.64 -18.63
CA PRO A 44 1.79 -2.87 -17.76
C PRO A 44 2.48 -1.56 -17.34
N ASP A 45 2.23 -0.46 -18.03
CA ASP A 45 2.79 0.86 -17.77
C ASP A 45 1.87 1.74 -16.89
N ASP A 46 0.67 1.26 -16.50
CA ASP A 46 -0.20 1.99 -15.57
C ASP A 46 0.48 2.09 -14.18
N PHE A 47 0.89 3.31 -13.83
CA PHE A 47 1.62 3.60 -12.59
C PHE A 47 0.86 3.18 -11.32
N ARG A 48 -0.48 3.13 -11.34
CA ARG A 48 -1.30 2.69 -10.21
C ARG A 48 -1.21 1.18 -10.03
N LEU A 49 -1.21 0.44 -11.14
CA LEU A 49 -1.01 -1.01 -11.12
C LEU A 49 0.41 -1.36 -10.62
N GLN A 50 1.42 -0.63 -11.10
CA GLN A 50 2.80 -0.80 -10.62
C GLN A 50 2.95 -0.47 -9.13
N ALA A 51 2.32 0.62 -8.65
CA ALA A 51 2.31 0.97 -7.23
C ALA A 51 1.61 -0.11 -6.38
N MET A 52 0.48 -0.64 -6.84
CA MET A 52 -0.23 -1.74 -6.15
C MET A 52 0.66 -2.97 -6.01
N GLN A 53 1.34 -3.40 -7.09
CA GLN A 53 2.25 -4.56 -7.06
C GLN A 53 3.43 -4.34 -6.10
N LYS A 54 4.03 -3.14 -6.11
CA LYS A 54 5.10 -2.75 -5.18
C LYS A 54 4.61 -2.78 -3.72
N ALA A 55 3.40 -2.29 -3.45
CA ALA A 55 2.81 -2.29 -2.13
C ALA A 55 2.56 -3.71 -1.61
N ILE A 56 2.06 -4.62 -2.46
CA ILE A 56 1.89 -6.04 -2.10
C ILE A 56 3.23 -6.67 -1.71
N ALA A 57 4.31 -6.37 -2.45
CA ALA A 57 5.65 -6.88 -2.12
C ALA A 57 6.12 -6.43 -0.73
N GLN A 58 5.79 -5.20 -0.30
CA GLN A 58 6.14 -4.70 1.04
C GLN A 58 5.50 -5.51 2.18
N LEU A 59 4.33 -6.12 1.95
CA LEU A 59 3.65 -6.94 2.97
C LEU A 59 4.43 -8.21 3.34
N GLY A 60 5.21 -8.76 2.39
CA GLY A 60 6.02 -9.96 2.60
C GLY A 60 7.28 -9.73 3.44
N ILE A 61 7.72 -8.48 3.59
CA ILE A 61 8.95 -8.16 4.29
C ILE A 61 8.70 -8.14 5.80
N SER A 62 9.47 -8.93 6.56
CA SER A 62 9.42 -8.96 8.03
C SER A 62 9.88 -7.63 8.65
N GLY A 63 9.62 -7.46 9.94
CA GLY A 63 10.00 -6.28 10.71
C GLY A 63 8.85 -5.30 10.95
N ALA A 64 9.13 -4.27 11.75
CA ALA A 64 8.21 -3.18 12.02
C ALA A 64 7.88 -2.39 10.73
N ASP A 65 6.92 -1.47 10.83
CA ASP A 65 6.65 -0.45 9.80
C ASP A 65 6.13 -0.94 8.44
N ARG A 66 5.49 -2.11 8.36
CA ARG A 66 4.84 -2.55 7.10
C ARG A 66 3.85 -1.51 6.57
N ALA A 67 3.03 -0.93 7.46
CA ALA A 67 2.06 0.08 7.08
C ALA A 67 2.72 1.34 6.49
N ARG A 68 3.79 1.83 7.12
CA ARG A 68 4.57 2.98 6.62
C ARG A 68 5.17 2.68 5.25
N ARG A 69 5.81 1.52 5.07
CA ARG A 69 6.41 1.14 3.77
C ARG A 69 5.36 1.02 2.66
N VAL A 70 4.19 0.48 2.96
CA VAL A 70 3.07 0.44 2.01
C VAL A 70 2.61 1.86 1.67
N GLN A 71 2.46 2.74 2.67
CA GLN A 71 2.08 4.14 2.45
C GLN A 71 3.09 4.87 1.57
N GLU A 72 4.39 4.73 1.86
CA GLU A 72 5.49 5.35 1.11
C GLU A 72 5.50 4.97 -0.38
N VAL A 73 5.03 3.77 -0.74
CA VAL A 73 4.89 3.36 -2.15
C VAL A 73 3.89 4.23 -2.91
N PHE A 74 2.87 4.75 -2.24
CA PHE A 74 1.82 5.59 -2.86
C PHE A 74 2.09 7.09 -2.73
N SER A 75 2.98 7.50 -1.82
CA SER A 75 3.29 8.89 -1.54
C SER A 75 4.12 9.54 -2.66
N ASP A 76 3.96 10.86 -2.80
CA ASP A 76 4.88 11.71 -3.54
C ASP A 76 6.24 11.77 -2.80
N PRO A 77 7.36 11.41 -3.44
CA PRO A 77 8.68 11.45 -2.82
C PRO A 77 9.33 12.84 -2.83
N THR A 78 8.67 13.87 -3.38
CA THR A 78 9.22 15.23 -3.47
C THR A 78 9.04 16.01 -2.18
N ASP A 79 10.11 16.71 -1.77
CA ASP A 79 10.11 17.55 -0.57
C ASP A 79 9.76 19.03 -0.88
N GLN A 80 9.63 19.38 -2.16
CA GLN A 80 9.34 20.75 -2.59
C GLN A 80 7.83 20.97 -2.68
N PRO A 81 7.27 21.96 -1.97
CA PRO A 81 5.87 22.32 -2.14
C PRO A 81 5.61 22.74 -3.59
N ILE A 82 4.58 22.18 -4.18
CA ILE A 82 4.11 22.58 -5.51
C ILE A 82 3.49 23.99 -5.40
N GLU A 83 3.87 24.88 -6.32
CA GLU A 83 3.43 26.30 -6.26
C GLU A 83 1.91 26.44 -6.37
N THR A 84 1.26 25.54 -7.10
CA THR A 84 -0.19 25.42 -7.19
C THR A 84 -0.56 23.95 -7.33
N ALA A 85 -1.55 23.49 -6.56
CA ALA A 85 -2.07 22.14 -6.76
C ALA A 85 -2.73 22.06 -8.14
N PRO A 86 -2.28 21.15 -9.03
CA PRO A 86 -2.99 20.93 -10.27
C PRO A 86 -4.42 20.50 -9.92
N MET A 87 -5.42 20.98 -10.68
CA MET A 87 -6.83 20.57 -10.57
C MET A 87 -7.05 19.09 -10.98
N LYS A 88 -6.09 18.22 -10.72
CA LYS A 88 -6.14 16.78 -10.93
C LYS A 88 -6.50 16.16 -9.59
N GLY A 89 -7.65 15.47 -9.54
CA GLY A 89 -8.10 14.76 -8.35
C GLY A 89 -7.09 13.70 -7.90
N ALA A 90 -7.16 13.28 -6.65
CA ALA A 90 -6.27 12.26 -6.09
C ALA A 90 -6.40 10.94 -6.88
N LEU A 91 -5.35 10.57 -7.62
CA LEU A 91 -5.29 9.31 -8.38
C LEU A 91 -4.97 8.09 -7.50
N GLY A 92 -4.63 8.32 -6.23
CA GLY A 92 -4.34 7.27 -5.25
C GLY A 92 -2.93 6.67 -5.32
N ALA A 93 -2.08 7.15 -6.22
CA ALA A 93 -0.66 6.82 -6.32
C ALA A 93 0.12 7.98 -6.96
N PHE A 94 1.42 8.09 -6.68
CA PHE A 94 2.31 9.04 -7.35
C PHE A 94 2.59 8.61 -8.80
N ASN A 95 2.44 9.54 -9.75
CA ASN A 95 2.79 9.31 -11.16
C ASN A 95 4.16 9.94 -11.48
N PRO A 96 5.22 9.14 -11.68
CA PRO A 96 6.55 9.68 -11.99
C PRO A 96 6.64 10.42 -13.34
N GLN A 97 5.72 10.15 -14.26
CA GLN A 97 5.71 10.76 -15.60
C GLN A 97 4.97 12.11 -15.63
N ASP A 98 4.20 12.39 -14.59
CA ASP A 98 3.42 13.62 -14.42
C ASP A 98 3.44 13.98 -12.93
N PRO A 99 4.63 14.35 -12.40
CA PRO A 99 4.77 14.73 -11.00
C PRO A 99 3.89 15.97 -10.77
N SER A 100 3.00 15.86 -9.80
CA SER A 100 2.10 16.93 -9.37
C SER A 100 2.84 18.16 -8.86
#